data_AF-A0A1C4ZDU6-F1
#
_entry.id   AF-A0A1C4ZDU6-F1
#
_cell.length_a   1.000
_cell.length_b   1.000
_cell.length_c   1.000
_cell.angle_alpha   90.00
_cell.angle_beta   90.00
_cell.angle_gamma   90.00
#
_symmetry.space_group_name_H-M   'P 1'
#
loop_
_entity.id
_entity.type
_entity.pdbx_description
1 polymer ?
#
loop_
_entity_poly.entity_id
_entity_poly.type
_entity_poly.pdbx_seq_one_letter_code
_entity_poly.pdbx_strand_id
1 'polypeptide(L)'
;MATEFAFDNQIMVLDGRVLEIFHRDTEESLRYHVAFLRVSGQPHGDGFKVRLGRASGDDGIVGGCRWKMTAAQFAEFREFVALAMAARDDGTQA
;
A
#
# COMPACT_ATOMS: atom_id res chain seq x y z
N MET A 1 -8.56 -10.57 -11.41
CA MET A 1 -9.14 -10.86 -10.08
C MET A 1 -8.55 -9.85 -9.12
N ALA A 2 -9.38 -9.13 -8.38
CA ALA A 2 -8.90 -8.17 -7.39
C ALA A 2 -8.30 -8.93 -6.19
N THR A 3 -7.24 -8.38 -5.62
CA THR A 3 -6.66 -8.88 -4.37
C THR A 3 -7.01 -7.90 -3.26
N GLU A 4 -7.39 -8.43 -2.10
CA GLU A 4 -7.82 -7.63 -0.95
C GLU A 4 -6.92 -7.88 0.24
N PHE A 5 -6.61 -6.81 0.98
CA PHE A 5 -5.92 -6.86 2.25
C PHE A 5 -6.64 -5.94 3.23
N ALA A 6 -7.14 -6.50 4.32
CA ALA A 6 -7.86 -5.75 5.34
C ALA A 6 -7.13 -5.82 6.67
N PHE A 7 -6.97 -4.66 7.31
CA PHE A 7 -6.39 -4.55 8.64
C PHE A 7 -6.97 -3.34 9.36
N ASP A 8 -7.13 -3.45 10.68
CA ASP A 8 -7.79 -2.45 11.51
C ASP A 8 -9.10 -1.96 10.86
N ASN A 9 -9.15 -0.68 10.49
CA ASN A 9 -10.29 -0.02 9.88
C ASN A 9 -10.10 0.28 8.38
N GLN A 10 -9.17 -0.42 7.74
CA GLN A 10 -8.76 -0.19 6.35
C GLN A 10 -9.00 -1.43 5.51
N ILE A 11 -9.41 -1.23 4.28
CA ILE A 11 -9.47 -2.26 3.25
C ILE A 11 -8.69 -1.75 2.05
N MET A 12 -7.66 -2.48 1.66
CA MET A 12 -6.85 -2.20 0.48
C MET A 12 -7.25 -3.16 -0.62
N VAL A 13 -7.58 -2.64 -1.78
CA VAL A 13 -7.99 -3.42 -2.96
C VAL A 13 -7.03 -3.12 -4.11
N LEU A 14 -6.34 -4.15 -4.57
CA LEU A 14 -5.51 -4.10 -5.76
C LEU A 14 -6.28 -4.72 -6.94
N ASP A 15 -6.63 -3.90 -7.91
CA ASP A 15 -7.24 -4.34 -9.17
C ASP A 15 -6.36 -3.92 -10.35
N GLY A 16 -5.61 -4.89 -10.89
CA GLY A 16 -4.59 -4.65 -11.91
C GLY A 16 -3.55 -3.63 -11.44
N ARG A 17 -3.55 -2.45 -12.04
CA ARG A 17 -2.59 -1.36 -11.75
C ARG A 17 -3.15 -0.27 -10.83
N VAL A 18 -4.31 -0.51 -10.27
CA VAL A 18 -4.98 0.43 -9.37
C VAL A 18 -4.99 -0.15 -7.98
N LEU A 19 -4.41 0.59 -7.05
CA LEU A 19 -4.59 0.37 -5.62
C LEU A 19 -5.61 1.36 -5.10
N GLU A 20 -6.66 0.87 -4.46
CA GLU A 20 -7.64 1.68 -3.75
C GLU A 20 -7.64 1.32 -2.25
N ILE A 21 -7.80 2.33 -1.41
CA ILE A 21 -7.79 2.21 0.05
C ILE A 21 -9.10 2.78 0.56
N PHE A 22 -9.91 1.93 1.17
CA PHE A 22 -11.18 2.28 1.77
C PHE A 22 -11.04 2.34 3.29
N HIS A 23 -11.65 3.34 3.89
CA HIS A 23 -11.88 3.41 5.32
C HIS A 23 -13.25 2.80 5.60
N ARG A 24 -13.38 1.83 6.52
CA ARG A 24 -14.69 1.15 6.68
C ARG A 24 -15.77 2.05 7.26
N ASP A 25 -15.37 3.10 7.98
CA ASP A 25 -16.30 4.01 8.65
C ASP A 25 -16.63 5.26 7.82
N THR A 26 -16.06 5.43 6.62
CA THR A 26 -16.30 6.60 5.77
C THR A 26 -16.55 6.21 4.32
N GLU A 27 -17.22 7.08 3.58
CA GLU A 27 -17.36 6.94 2.12
C GLU A 27 -16.10 7.39 1.36
N GLU A 28 -15.08 7.87 2.07
CA GLU A 28 -13.84 8.36 1.47
C GLU A 28 -12.91 7.20 1.11
N SER A 29 -12.41 7.21 -0.12
CA SER A 29 -11.35 6.31 -0.58
C SER A 29 -10.16 7.09 -1.12
N LEU A 30 -8.97 6.48 -1.01
CA LEU A 30 -7.76 6.97 -1.66
C LEU A 30 -7.37 6.01 -2.78
N ARG A 31 -7.17 6.56 -3.97
CA ARG A 31 -6.85 5.79 -5.16
C ARG A 31 -5.48 6.16 -5.72
N TYR A 32 -4.68 5.14 -5.99
CA TYR A 32 -3.33 5.25 -6.52
C TYR A 32 -3.17 4.37 -7.76
N HIS A 33 -2.55 4.91 -8.81
CA HIS A 33 -1.96 4.06 -9.83
C HIS A 33 -0.61 3.55 -9.35
N VAL A 34 -0.35 2.24 -9.47
CA VAL A 34 0.86 1.58 -8.91
C VAL A 34 2.17 2.16 -9.44
N ALA A 35 2.17 2.72 -10.66
CA ALA A 35 3.33 3.42 -11.24
C ALA A 35 3.84 4.60 -10.39
N PHE A 36 2.97 5.23 -9.61
CA PHE A 36 3.34 6.34 -8.74
C PHE A 36 3.33 5.94 -7.26
N LEU A 37 3.10 4.67 -6.95
CA LEU A 37 3.01 4.18 -5.59
C LEU A 37 4.41 4.01 -5.00
N ARG A 38 4.63 4.55 -3.81
CA ARG A 38 5.79 4.25 -2.98
C ARG A 38 5.35 3.86 -1.58
N VAL A 39 6.02 2.83 -1.06
CA VAL A 39 5.81 2.29 0.27
C VAL A 39 7.13 2.32 1.03
N SER A 40 7.09 2.69 2.30
CA SER A 40 8.21 2.51 3.21
C SER A 40 7.73 1.85 4.50
N GLY A 41 8.55 0.96 5.04
CA GLY A 41 8.34 0.31 6.33
C GLY A 41 9.62 0.39 7.14
N GLN A 42 9.52 0.83 8.40
CA GLN A 42 10.66 0.91 9.31
C GLN A 42 10.29 0.25 10.64
N PRO A 43 11.21 -0.49 11.28
CA PRO A 43 11.00 -1.02 12.62
C PRO A 43 10.67 0.13 13.60
N HIS A 44 9.71 -0.10 14.49
CA HIS A 44 9.29 0.86 15.49
C HIS A 44 8.69 0.16 16.70
N GLY A 45 9.45 0.06 17.79
CA GLY A 45 9.07 -0.75 18.95
C GLY A 45 8.94 -2.22 18.56
N ASP A 46 7.85 -2.86 18.98
CA ASP A 46 7.58 -4.29 18.70
C ASP A 46 6.92 -4.54 17.33
N GLY A 47 6.91 -3.53 16.45
CA GLY A 47 6.25 -3.60 15.15
C GLY A 47 6.89 -2.70 14.11
N PHE A 48 6.08 -2.26 13.15
CA PHE A 48 6.53 -1.48 12.01
C PHE A 48 5.70 -0.21 11.86
N LYS A 49 6.38 0.89 11.57
CA LYS A 49 5.73 2.10 11.06
C LYS A 49 5.78 2.06 9.55
N VAL A 50 4.61 2.00 8.93
CA VAL A 50 4.44 1.90 7.49
C VAL A 50 3.90 3.20 6.94
N ARG A 51 4.40 3.61 5.78
CA ARG A 51 3.89 4.74 5.02
C ARG A 51 3.66 4.31 3.57
N LEU A 52 2.53 4.72 3.02
CA LEU A 52 2.18 4.51 1.63
C LEU A 52 1.66 5.81 1.04
N GLY A 53 2.07 6.13 -0.17
CA GLY A 53 1.54 7.29 -0.88
C GLY A 53 2.18 7.46 -2.24
N ARG A 54 2.11 8.68 -2.78
CA ARG A 54 2.68 8.99 -4.08
C ARG A 54 4.20 9.18 -3.96
N ALA A 55 4.96 8.57 -4.85
CA ALA A 55 6.39 8.79 -4.99
C ALA A 55 6.69 10.27 -5.30
N SER A 56 7.75 10.80 -4.70
CA SER A 56 8.22 12.18 -4.91
C SER A 56 9.73 12.23 -4.75
N GLY A 57 10.46 12.60 -5.81
CA GLY A 57 11.92 12.54 -5.83
C GLY A 57 12.46 11.13 -5.55
N ASP A 58 13.73 11.06 -5.16
CA ASP A 58 14.43 9.78 -5.07
C ASP A 58 13.89 8.87 -3.97
N ASP A 59 13.54 9.41 -2.79
CA ASP A 59 13.05 8.62 -1.64
C ASP A 59 11.78 9.18 -0.97
N GLY A 60 11.23 10.29 -1.49
CA GLY A 60 10.08 10.94 -0.89
C GLY A 60 8.77 10.19 -1.13
N ILE A 61 7.90 10.25 -0.13
CA ILE A 61 6.48 9.90 -0.22
C ILE A 61 5.69 11.17 0.11
N VAL A 62 4.70 11.52 -0.71
CA VAL A 62 3.80 12.65 -0.52
C VAL A 62 2.36 12.16 -0.36
N GLY A 63 1.65 12.74 0.60
CA GLY A 63 0.29 12.34 0.97
C GLY A 63 0.22 10.90 1.49
N GLY A 64 -0.99 10.34 1.34
CA GLY A 64 -1.32 8.95 1.66
C GLY A 64 -1.38 8.62 3.14
N CYS A 65 -1.26 7.33 3.42
CA CYS A 65 -1.57 6.77 4.72
C CYS A 65 -0.31 6.43 5.51
N ARG A 66 -0.46 6.44 6.83
CA ARG A 66 0.56 6.02 7.79
C ARG A 66 -0.08 5.10 8.80
N TRP A 67 0.54 3.96 9.02
CA TRP A 67 0.04 2.93 9.93
C TRP A 67 1.12 2.44 10.87
N LYS A 68 0.69 1.91 12.00
CA LYS A 68 1.52 1.07 12.88
C LYS A 68 1.00 -0.34 12.73
N MET A 69 1.86 -1.27 12.36
CA MET A 69 1.51 -2.67 12.13
C MET A 69 2.29 -3.57 13.08
N THR A 70 1.63 -4.61 13.57
CA THR A 70 2.33 -5.74 14.22
C THR A 70 3.20 -6.49 13.20
N ALA A 71 4.10 -7.35 13.68
CA ALA A 71 4.94 -8.16 12.78
C ALA A 71 4.10 -9.06 11.84
N ALA A 72 2.99 -9.63 12.33
CA ALA A 72 2.09 -10.47 11.53
C ALA A 72 1.38 -9.64 10.44
N GLN A 73 0.77 -8.51 10.81
CA GLN A 73 0.13 -7.60 9.85
C GLN A 73 1.13 -7.09 8.80
N PHE A 74 2.36 -6.79 9.21
CA PHE A 74 3.40 -6.32 8.28
C PHE A 74 3.84 -7.41 7.30
N ALA A 75 3.87 -8.67 7.71
CA ALA A 75 4.20 -9.79 6.83
C ALA A 75 3.15 -9.94 5.71
N GLU A 76 1.87 -9.94 6.07
CA GLU A 76 0.76 -9.99 5.11
C GLU A 76 0.73 -8.75 4.21
N PHE A 77 0.92 -7.56 4.79
CA PHE A 77 1.01 -6.31 4.03
C PHE A 77 2.15 -6.35 3.00
N ARG A 78 3.30 -6.93 3.36
CA ARG A 78 4.44 -7.06 2.44
C ARG A 78 4.12 -7.98 1.27
N GLU A 79 3.40 -9.07 1.50
CA GLU A 79 2.94 -9.96 0.42
C GLU A 79 1.97 -9.23 -0.52
N PHE A 80 1.02 -8.48 0.03
CA PHE A 80 0.10 -7.65 -0.76
C PHE A 80 0.83 -6.60 -1.59
N VAL A 81 1.79 -5.86 -1.01
CA VAL A 81 2.57 -4.84 -1.72
C VAL A 81 3.45 -5.46 -2.81
N ALA A 82 3.97 -6.67 -2.60
CA ALA A 82 4.73 -7.36 -3.64
C ALA A 82 3.89 -7.59 -4.90
N LEU A 83 2.59 -7.90 -4.76
CA LEU A 83 1.66 -7.98 -5.89
C LEU A 83 1.48 -6.64 -6.59
N ALA A 84 1.34 -5.55 -5.83
CA ALA A 84 1.23 -4.20 -6.41
C ALA A 84 2.50 -3.78 -7.18
N MET A 85 3.69 -4.18 -6.70
CA MET A 85 4.95 -3.93 -7.39
C MET A 85 5.09 -4.81 -8.64
N ALA A 86 4.71 -6.09 -8.58
CA ALA A 86 4.67 -6.95 -9.76
C ALA A 86 3.76 -6.38 -10.85
N ALA A 87 2.54 -5.94 -10.48
CA ALA A 87 1.59 -5.33 -11.41
C ALA A 87 2.11 -4.02 -12.04
N ARG A 88 2.98 -3.29 -11.33
CA ARG A 88 3.69 -2.12 -11.86
C ARG A 88 4.72 -2.53 -12.91
N ASP A 89 5.54 -3.52 -12.59
CA ASP A 89 6.69 -3.91 -13.39
C ASP A 89 6.28 -4.70 -14.65
N ASP A 90 5.22 -5.51 -14.58
CA ASP A 90 4.61 -6.22 -15.72
C ASP A 90 4.12 -5.26 -16.82
N GLY A 91 3.91 -3.98 -16.47
CA GLY A 91 3.55 -2.94 -17.42
C GLY A 91 4.66 -2.25 -18.16
N THR A 92 5.91 -2.57 -17.82
CA THR A 92 7.11 -1.97 -18.40
C THR A 92 7.64 -2.81 -19.57
N GLN A 93 7.00 -3.94 -19.89
CA GLN A 93 7.21 -4.66 -21.14
C GLN A 93 6.26 -4.14 -22.23
N ALA A 94 6.59 -2.99 -22.82
CA ALA A 94 6.01 -2.50 -24.07
C ALA A 94 7.05 -1.66 -24.83
#